data_AF-A0A924MW27-F1
#
_entry.id   AF-A0A924MW27-F1
#
_cell.length_a   1.000
_cell.length_b   1.000
_cell.length_c   1.000
_cell.angle_alpha   90.00
_cell.angle_beta   90.00
_cell.angle_gamma   90.00
#
_symmetry.space_group_name_H-M   'P 1'
#
loop_
_entity.id
_entity.type
_entity.pdbx_description
1 polymer ?
#
loop_
_entity_poly.entity_id
_entity_poly.type
_entity_poly.pdbx_seq_one_letter_code
_entity_poly.pdbx_strand_id
1 'polypeptide(L)'
;MQDDSAPTQSAAGASWRAGAVLAWVAGVALQLQQAALWPGEVYPLMLSASLAVLLGAWRLRWPALARAGIALALAAAGFASAGWRADVRLADALAPEWEGCDIEVVGVV
;
A
#
# COMPACT_ATOMS: atom_id res chain seq x y z
N MET A 1 0.55 -0.33 51.60
CA MET A 1 0.23 -1.50 50.76
C MET A 1 -0.32 -0.94 49.48
N GLN A 2 0.53 -0.92 48.46
CA GLN A 2 0.42 -0.12 47.25
C GLN A 2 0.12 -1.11 46.13
N ASP A 3 -1.13 -1.16 45.65
CA ASP A 3 -1.50 -1.98 44.50
C ASP A 3 -1.33 -1.14 43.24
N ASP A 4 -0.11 -1.17 42.72
CA ASP A 4 0.23 -0.79 41.35
C ASP A 4 -0.27 -1.88 40.40
N SER A 5 -1.45 -1.70 39.81
CA SER A 5 -1.94 -2.59 38.76
C SER A 5 -2.85 -1.86 37.76
N ALA A 6 -2.25 -1.05 36.89
CA ALA A 6 -2.90 -0.67 35.64
C ALA A 6 -1.91 -0.49 34.48
N PRO A 7 -1.59 -1.57 33.74
CA PRO A 7 -1.13 -1.40 32.37
C PRO A 7 -1.89 -2.33 31.39
N THR A 8 -3.08 -1.93 30.95
CA THR A 8 -3.78 -2.63 29.84
C THR A 8 -4.23 -1.71 28.69
N GLN A 9 -4.26 -0.39 28.88
CA GLN A 9 -4.70 0.53 27.81
C GLN A 9 -3.67 0.68 26.65
N SER A 10 -2.37 0.48 26.90
CA SER A 10 -1.34 0.69 25.86
C SER A 10 -1.21 -0.47 24.85
N ALA A 11 -1.54 -1.70 25.26
CA ALA A 11 -1.38 -2.89 24.42
C ALA A 11 -2.39 -2.93 23.26
N ALA A 12 -3.64 -2.50 23.50
CA ALA A 12 -4.68 -2.45 22.49
C ALA A 12 -4.40 -1.41 21.39
N GLY A 13 -3.77 -0.29 21.75
CA GLY A 13 -3.32 0.71 20.77
C GLY A 13 -2.16 0.21 19.91
N ALA A 14 -1.23 -0.54 20.50
CA ALA A 14 -0.09 -1.12 19.80
C ALA A 14 -0.51 -2.22 18.79
N SER A 15 -1.40 -3.13 19.20
CA SER A 15 -1.88 -4.22 18.32
C SER A 15 -2.68 -3.68 17.13
N TRP A 16 -3.46 -2.62 17.32
CA TRP A 16 -4.14 -1.93 16.22
C TRP A 16 -3.18 -1.33 15.20
N ARG A 17 -2.13 -0.64 15.67
CA ARG A 17 -1.11 -0.04 14.78
C ARG A 17 -0.35 -1.13 14.01
N ALA A 18 0.00 -2.22 14.67
CA ALA A 18 0.61 -3.38 14.01
C ALA A 18 -0.32 -3.95 12.93
N GLY A 19 -1.61 -4.11 13.24
CA GLY A 19 -2.62 -4.55 12.25
C GLY A 19 -2.74 -3.61 11.05
N ALA A 20 -2.67 -2.30 11.26
CA ALA A 20 -2.68 -1.31 10.18
C ALA A 20 -1.45 -1.41 9.26
N VAL A 21 -0.25 -1.57 9.83
CA VAL A 21 0.98 -1.80 9.07
C VAL A 21 0.90 -3.12 8.30
N LEU A 22 0.42 -4.19 8.94
CA LEU A 22 0.23 -5.48 8.30
C LEU A 22 -0.76 -5.41 7.15
N ALA A 23 -1.85 -4.65 7.28
CA ALA A 23 -2.81 -4.46 6.19
C ALA A 23 -2.17 -3.78 4.98
N TRP A 24 -1.39 -2.72 5.20
CA TRP A 24 -0.61 -2.07 4.14
C TRP A 24 0.37 -3.04 3.46
N VAL A 25 1.17 -3.77 4.25
CA VAL A 25 2.15 -4.75 3.76
C VAL A 25 1.46 -5.88 3.00
N ALA A 26 0.31 -6.37 3.49
CA ALA A 26 -0.48 -7.38 2.81
C ALA A 26 -0.98 -6.89 1.45
N GLY A 27 -1.40 -5.61 1.35
CA GLY A 27 -1.74 -4.97 0.08
C GLY A 27 -0.59 -4.98 -0.92
N VAL A 28 0.61 -4.59 -0.48
CA VAL A 28 1.83 -4.65 -1.30
C VAL A 28 2.14 -6.09 -1.71
N ALA A 29 2.07 -7.04 -0.79
CA ALA A 29 2.34 -8.45 -1.07
C ALA A 29 1.36 -9.05 -2.09
N LEU A 30 0.07 -8.71 -2.00
CA LEU A 30 -0.94 -9.11 -2.97
C LEU A 30 -0.65 -8.53 -4.36
N GLN A 31 -0.19 -7.28 -4.43
CA GLN A 31 0.21 -6.67 -5.71
C GLN A 31 1.39 -7.42 -6.33
N LEU A 32 2.36 -7.88 -5.53
CA LEU A 32 3.50 -8.66 -6.03
C LEU A 32 3.11 -10.05 -6.54
N GLN A 33 1.96 -10.57 -6.11
CA GLN A 33 1.41 -11.84 -6.63
C GLN A 33 0.62 -11.65 -7.93
N GLN A 34 0.38 -10.41 -8.37
CA GLN A 34 -0.34 -10.13 -9.60
C GLN A 34 0.56 -10.43 -10.81
N ALA A 35 0.22 -11.49 -11.56
CA ALA A 35 1.01 -11.94 -12.72
C ALA A 35 0.98 -10.98 -13.93
N ALA A 36 -0.10 -10.20 -14.08
CA ALA A 36 -0.27 -9.23 -15.16
C ALA A 36 -0.84 -7.93 -14.60
N LEU A 37 -0.16 -6.80 -14.84
CA LEU A 37 -0.63 -5.49 -14.41
C LEU A 37 -1.94 -5.10 -15.11
N TRP A 38 -2.76 -4.37 -14.38
CA TRP A 38 -3.92 -3.68 -14.94
C TRP A 38 -3.48 -2.41 -15.69
N PRO A 39 -4.39 -1.77 -16.46
CA PRO A 39 -4.09 -0.49 -17.07
C PRO A 39 -3.59 0.53 -16.03
N GLY A 40 -2.53 1.26 -16.38
CA GLY A 40 -1.82 2.17 -15.46
C GLY A 40 -2.73 3.18 -14.74
N GLU A 41 -3.80 3.63 -15.39
CA GLU A 41 -4.79 4.60 -14.85
C GLU A 41 -5.58 4.07 -13.64
N VAL A 42 -5.72 2.74 -13.49
CA VAL A 42 -6.51 2.14 -12.42
C VAL A 42 -5.83 2.35 -11.06
N TYR A 43 -4.50 2.29 -11.01
CA TYR A 43 -3.72 2.42 -9.78
C TYR A 43 -3.81 3.82 -9.13
N PRO A 44 -3.61 4.96 -9.82
CA PRO A 44 -3.76 6.28 -9.21
C PRO A 44 -5.22 6.55 -8.79
N LEU A 45 -6.21 6.09 -9.56
CA LEU A 45 -7.62 6.20 -9.18
C LEU A 45 -7.91 5.44 -7.89
N MET A 46 -7.47 4.18 -7.79
CA MET A 46 -7.66 3.35 -6.60
C MET A 46 -6.92 3.89 -5.38
N LEU A 47 -5.71 4.44 -5.56
CA LEU A 47 -4.96 5.11 -4.51
C LEU A 47 -5.70 6.36 -4.01
N SER A 48 -6.21 7.19 -4.92
CA SER A 48 -6.95 8.42 -4.58
C SER A 48 -8.25 8.11 -3.81
N ALA A 49 -8.99 7.08 -4.24
CA ALA A 49 -10.19 6.62 -3.56
C ALA A 49 -9.88 6.09 -2.15
N SER A 50 -8.82 5.29 -2.01
CA SER A 50 -8.37 4.78 -0.71
C SER A 50 -7.99 5.91 0.24
N LEU A 51 -7.30 6.94 -0.27
CA LEU A 51 -6.93 8.11 0.52
C LEU A 51 -8.15 8.95 0.93
N ALA A 52 -9.13 9.11 0.03
CA ALA A 52 -10.39 9.79 0.33
C ALA A 52 -11.16 9.08 1.45
N VAL A 53 -11.20 7.75 1.46
CA VAL A 53 -11.81 6.95 2.53
C VAL A 53 -11.08 7.16 3.86
N LEU A 54 -9.75 7.14 3.86
CA LEU A 54 -8.95 7.38 5.07
C LEU A 54 -9.18 8.79 5.64
N LEU A 55 -9.21 9.81 4.77
CA LEU A 55 -9.48 11.21 5.15
C LEU A 55 -10.91 11.38 5.66
N GLY A 56 -11.89 10.74 5.01
CA GLY A 56 -13.30 10.74 5.44
C GLY A 56 -13.47 10.09 6.81
N ALA A 57 -12.86 8.92 7.03
CA ALA A 57 -12.87 8.23 8.32
C ALA A 57 -12.23 9.08 9.43
N TRP A 58 -11.16 9.82 9.11
CA TRP A 58 -10.51 10.74 10.05
C TRP A 58 -11.38 11.97 10.38
N ARG A 59 -12.00 12.59 9.35
CA ARG A 59 -12.80 13.81 9.50
C ARG A 59 -14.18 13.58 10.14
N LEU A 60 -14.88 12.52 9.75
CA LEU A 60 -16.26 12.25 10.21
C LEU A 60 -16.32 11.28 11.41
N ARG A 61 -15.17 10.82 11.92
CA ARG A 61 -15.05 9.96 13.11
C ARG A 61 -15.98 8.73 13.09
N TRP A 62 -16.13 8.08 11.94
CA TRP A 62 -17.08 6.97 11.74
C TRP A 62 -16.85 5.80 12.73
N PRO A 63 -17.76 5.54 13.68
CA PRO A 63 -17.47 4.64 14.81
C PRO A 63 -17.64 3.14 14.49
N ALA A 64 -18.51 2.76 13.54
CA ALA A 64 -18.89 1.35 13.33
C ALA A 64 -18.04 0.59 12.29
N LEU A 65 -17.45 1.28 11.32
CA LEU A 65 -16.63 0.68 10.24
C LEU A 65 -15.15 1.09 10.29
N ALA A 66 -14.75 1.93 11.25
CA ALA A 66 -13.43 2.58 11.24
C ALA A 66 -12.28 1.60 11.09
N ARG A 67 -12.19 0.57 11.91
CA ARG A 67 -10.98 -0.28 11.93
C ARG A 67 -10.87 -1.20 10.72
N ALA A 68 -11.90 -1.97 10.42
CA ALA A 68 -11.89 -2.85 9.24
C ALA A 68 -11.82 -2.05 7.93
N GLY A 69 -12.56 -0.94 7.84
CA GLY A 69 -12.52 -0.05 6.68
C GLY A 69 -11.17 0.65 6.49
N ILE A 70 -10.54 1.12 7.58
CA ILE A 70 -9.18 1.69 7.52
C ILE A 70 -8.16 0.61 7.12
N ALA A 71 -8.26 -0.60 7.69
CA ALA A 71 -7.36 -1.69 7.31
C ALA A 71 -7.51 -2.05 5.82
N LEU A 72 -8.74 -2.17 5.33
CA LEU A 72 -9.00 -2.42 3.92
C LEU A 72 -8.50 -1.28 3.02
N ALA A 73 -8.72 -0.02 3.41
CA ALA A 73 -8.23 1.14 2.67
C ALA A 73 -6.70 1.22 2.66
N LEU A 74 -6.04 0.84 3.76
CA LEU A 74 -4.57 0.73 3.81
C LEU A 74 -4.05 -0.40 2.93
N ALA A 75 -4.70 -1.55 2.91
CA ALA A 75 -4.36 -2.65 2.01
C ALA A 75 -4.54 -2.22 0.54
N ALA A 76 -5.66 -1.60 0.20
CA ALA A 76 -5.93 -1.09 -1.14
C ALA A 76 -4.92 0.00 -1.56
N ALA A 77 -4.55 0.90 -0.65
CA ALA A 77 -3.52 1.91 -0.91
C ALA A 77 -2.12 1.29 -1.09
N GLY A 78 -1.77 0.28 -0.29
CA GLY A 78 -0.53 -0.49 -0.43
C GLY A 78 -0.45 -1.17 -1.80
N PHE A 79 -1.51 -1.87 -2.19
CA PHE A 79 -1.65 -2.50 -3.51
C PHE A 79 -1.50 -1.48 -4.64
N ALA A 80 -2.31 -0.42 -4.61
CA ALA A 80 -2.31 0.62 -5.64
C ALA A 80 -0.96 1.32 -5.78
N SER A 81 -0.28 1.61 -4.66
CA SER A 81 1.04 2.25 -4.67
C SER A 81 2.12 1.36 -5.32
N ALA A 82 2.08 0.06 -5.05
CA ALA A 82 3.02 -0.88 -5.63
C ALA A 82 2.73 -1.10 -7.13
N GLY A 83 1.45 -1.15 -7.52
CA GLY A 83 1.04 -1.30 -8.92
C GLY A 83 1.43 -0.10 -9.76
N TRP A 84 1.21 1.13 -9.26
CA TRP A 84 1.65 2.34 -9.95
C TRP A 84 3.19 2.36 -10.11
N ARG A 85 3.96 2.01 -9.07
CA ARG A 85 5.42 1.98 -9.21
C ARG A 85 5.90 0.90 -10.18
N ALA A 86 5.20 -0.22 -10.26
CA ALA A 86 5.48 -1.26 -11.25
C ALA A 86 5.18 -0.77 -12.68
N ASP A 87 4.09 -0.04 -12.89
CA ASP A 87 3.72 0.58 -14.17
C ASP A 87 4.79 1.58 -14.64
N VAL A 88 5.25 2.47 -13.75
CA VAL A 88 6.35 3.41 -14.05
C VAL A 88 7.63 2.67 -14.45
N ARG A 89 8.00 1.60 -13.74
CA ARG A 89 9.18 0.80 -14.10
C ARG A 89 9.02 0.05 -15.41
N LEU A 90 7.81 -0.36 -15.75
CA LEU A 90 7.51 -1.02 -17.01
C LEU A 90 7.57 -0.02 -18.18
N ALA A 91 7.20 1.24 -17.95
CA ALA A 91 7.35 2.29 -18.94
C ALA A 91 8.83 2.57 -19.30
N ASP A 92 9.74 2.33 -18.34
CA ASP A 92 11.19 2.43 -18.53
C ASP A 92 11.84 1.10 -18.98
N ALA A 93 11.06 0.07 -19.28
CA ALA A 93 11.58 -1.23 -19.69
C ALA A 93 12.24 -1.15 -21.07
N LEU A 94 13.26 -1.99 -21.28
CA LEU A 94 13.86 -2.16 -22.62
C LEU A 94 12.81 -2.69 -23.60
N ALA A 95 12.97 -2.31 -24.87
CA ALA A 95 12.20 -2.96 -25.93
C ALA A 95 12.46 -4.48 -25.88
N PRO A 96 11.41 -5.33 -26.00
CA PRO A 96 11.56 -6.78 -25.87
C PRO A 96 12.60 -7.38 -26.82
N GLU A 97 12.80 -6.76 -27.99
CA GLU A 97 13.80 -7.16 -28.99
C GLU A 97 15.26 -6.97 -28.54
N TRP A 98 15.50 -6.25 -27.43
CA TRP A 98 16.84 -5.98 -26.88
C TRP A 98 17.11 -6.84 -25.64
N GLU A 99 16.11 -7.56 -25.13
CA GLU A 99 16.29 -8.47 -24.00
C GLU A 99 17.17 -9.67 -24.40
N GLY A 100 18.21 -9.95 -23.60
CA GLY A 100 19.12 -11.09 -23.84
C GLY A 100 20.16 -10.88 -24.95
N CYS A 101 20.24 -9.68 -25.52
CA CYS A 101 21.30 -9.29 -26.45
C CYS A 101 22.41 -8.50 -25.72
N ASP A 102 23.64 -8.52 -26.24
CA ASP A 102 24.70 -7.64 -25.74
C ASP A 102 24.44 -6.20 -26.22
N ILE A 103 24.47 -5.23 -25.30
CA ILE A 103 24.17 -3.82 -25.58
C ILE A 103 25.31 -2.94 -25.07
N GLU A 104 25.85 -2.11 -25.96
CA GLU A 104 26.83 -1.08 -25.60
C GLU A 104 26.09 0.23 -25.24
N VAL A 105 26.23 0.67 -23.98
CA VAL A 105 25.61 1.91 -23.50
C VAL A 105 26.57 3.07 -23.74
N VAL A 106 26.19 3.99 -24.62
CA VAL A 106 26.96 5.19 -24.94
C VAL A 106 26.25 6.42 -24.37
N GLY A 107 26.94 7.24 -23.57
CA GLY A 107 26.36 8.43 -22.95
C GLY A 107 27.41 9.41 -22.41
N VAL A 108 26.99 10.66 -22.17
CA VAL A 108 27.82 11.71 -21.56
C VAL A 108 27.39 11.89 -20.10
N VAL A 109 28.36 12.00 -19.18
CA VAL A 109 28.14 12.12 -17.72
C VAL A 109 27.98 13.57 -17.31
#